data_AF-A0A9D9H0U3-F1
#
_entry.id   AF-A0A9D9H0U3-F1
#
_cell.length_a   1.000
_cell.length_b   1.000
_cell.length_c   1.000
_cell.angle_alpha   90.00
_cell.angle_beta   90.00
_cell.angle_gamma   90.00
#
_symmetry.space_group_name_H-M   'P 1'
#
loop_
_entity.id
_entity.type
_entity.pdbx_description
1 polymer ?
#
loop_
_entity_poly.entity_id
_entity_poly.type
_entity_poly.pdbx_seq_one_letter_code
_entity_poly.pdbx_strand_id
1 'polypeptide(L)'
;MLNKQDAAFIAGTGANSKVYEIPFLDKYVLKIINNNVNLETAKQYTGRFPNNINLGQPVWQHPDNPRILLLKKINGKPHSIKDWSKTMYNPETKAAMNVTKEQADNYFSQIAKISEMPQAAFDDLANQIKVLDGISKFDNDNFKGFKIDSINPNNLMVDYKNNEMHIIDYFGKENEHHNTNTYLDMVAVISDFPLLQEYKILLKPEEQTQLVKFLKTINEKCLKAGTKAGLSTDKNVFMDYINEVHRYFKPLSAKKPDGSGEYERFYDKKAQDLLDILGI
;
A
#
# COMPACT_ATOMS: atom_id res chain seq x y z
N MET A 1 -14.28 -12.59 23.64
CA MET A 1 -13.35 -11.54 24.10
C MET A 1 -11.97 -12.17 24.18
N LEU A 2 -10.95 -11.59 23.54
CA LEU A 2 -9.56 -12.08 23.65
C LEU A 2 -9.01 -11.67 25.02
N ASN A 3 -8.24 -12.54 25.67
CA ASN A 3 -7.62 -12.20 26.95
C ASN A 3 -6.57 -11.11 26.75
N LYS A 4 -6.34 -10.26 27.77
CA LYS A 4 -5.34 -9.17 27.71
C LYS A 4 -3.92 -9.66 27.34
N GLN A 5 -3.57 -10.91 27.65
CA GLN A 5 -2.31 -11.54 27.25
C GLN A 5 -2.23 -11.79 25.74
N ASP A 6 -3.33 -12.17 25.08
CA ASP A 6 -3.35 -12.45 23.63
C ASP A 6 -3.19 -11.16 22.81
N ALA A 7 -3.68 -10.02 23.34
CA ALA A 7 -3.55 -8.72 22.69
C ALA A 7 -2.08 -8.23 22.64
N ALA A 8 -1.24 -8.66 23.58
CA ALA A 8 0.16 -8.25 23.65
C ALA A 8 1.03 -8.82 22.52
N PHE A 9 0.55 -9.84 21.81
CA PHE A 9 1.27 -10.49 20.71
C PHE A 9 0.73 -10.13 19.33
N ILE A 10 -0.30 -9.30 19.20
CA ILE A 10 -0.84 -8.93 17.88
C ILE A 10 0.12 -7.93 17.22
N ALA A 11 0.81 -8.38 16.17
CA ALA A 11 1.68 -7.56 15.32
C ALA A 11 0.86 -6.73 14.32
N GLY A 12 -0.28 -7.24 13.88
CA GLY A 12 -1.14 -6.58 12.89
C GLY A 12 -2.50 -7.22 12.74
N THR A 13 -3.47 -6.45 12.24
CA THR A 13 -4.82 -6.93 11.90
C THR A 13 -5.16 -6.43 10.51
N GLY A 14 -5.44 -7.35 9.59
CA GLY A 14 -5.99 -7.05 8.28
C GLY A 14 -7.47 -7.42 8.20
N ALA A 15 -8.12 -7.09 7.07
CA ALA A 15 -9.53 -7.40 6.86
C ALA A 15 -9.83 -8.92 6.99
N ASN A 16 -8.90 -9.74 6.50
CA ASN A 16 -9.08 -11.19 6.34
C ASN A 16 -8.19 -12.02 7.26
N SER A 17 -7.37 -11.40 8.11
CA SER A 17 -6.39 -12.12 8.92
C SER A 17 -5.90 -11.34 10.12
N LYS A 18 -5.28 -12.05 11.06
CA LYS A 18 -4.48 -11.48 12.16
C LYS A 18 -3.06 -11.97 12.06
N VAL A 19 -2.11 -11.12 12.44
CA VAL A 19 -0.69 -11.41 12.46
C VAL A 19 -0.19 -11.27 13.90
N TYR A 20 0.56 -12.27 14.35
CA TYR A 20 1.07 -12.38 15.71
C TYR A 20 2.60 -12.44 15.73
N GLU A 21 3.20 -11.76 16.69
CA GLU A 21 4.61 -11.91 17.06
C GLU A 21 4.85 -13.31 17.64
N ILE A 22 6.02 -13.87 17.35
CA ILE A 22 6.47 -15.14 17.92
C ILE A 22 7.69 -14.84 18.81
N PRO A 23 7.57 -14.88 20.15
CA PRO A 23 8.60 -14.36 21.05
C PRO A 23 10.00 -14.96 20.89
N PHE A 24 10.08 -16.22 20.46
CA PHE A 24 11.35 -16.93 20.27
C PHE A 24 11.83 -16.95 18.82
N LEU A 25 11.11 -16.30 17.90
CA LEU A 25 11.38 -16.33 16.47
C LEU A 25 11.20 -14.93 15.85
N ASP A 26 12.15 -14.05 16.17
CA ASP A 26 12.16 -12.61 15.88
C ASP A 26 12.07 -12.25 14.38
N LYS A 27 12.57 -13.12 13.50
CA LYS A 27 12.56 -12.91 12.04
C LYS A 27 11.24 -13.28 11.37
N TYR A 28 10.27 -13.81 12.12
CA TYR A 28 9.04 -14.35 11.57
C TYR A 28 7.81 -13.94 12.38
N VAL A 29 6.66 -13.96 11.73
CA VAL A 29 5.35 -13.71 12.36
C VAL A 29 4.36 -14.79 11.94
N LEU A 30 3.41 -15.07 12.81
CA LEU A 30 2.33 -16.03 12.56
C LEU A 30 1.13 -15.29 11.97
N LYS A 31 0.73 -15.61 10.74
CA LYS A 31 -0.53 -15.11 10.15
C LYS A 31 -1.60 -16.19 10.25
N ILE A 32 -2.76 -15.80 10.77
CA ILE A 32 -3.96 -16.63 10.84
C ILE A 32 -5.04 -15.99 9.97
N ILE A 33 -5.45 -16.68 8.91
CA ILE A 33 -6.53 -16.27 8.00
C ILE A 33 -7.88 -16.61 8.64
N ASN A 34 -8.83 -15.68 8.59
CA ASN A 34 -10.18 -15.88 9.14
C ASN A 34 -10.92 -17.02 8.43
N ASN A 35 -11.75 -17.78 9.14
CA ASN A 35 -12.41 -18.99 8.61
C ASN A 35 -13.41 -18.72 7.48
N ASN A 36 -13.96 -17.51 7.40
CA ASN A 36 -14.93 -17.10 6.39
C ASN A 36 -14.30 -16.68 5.06
N VAL A 37 -12.96 -16.64 4.97
CA VAL A 37 -12.25 -16.27 3.75
C VAL A 37 -12.15 -17.49 2.83
N ASN A 38 -12.51 -17.31 1.56
CA ASN A 38 -12.25 -18.31 0.52
C ASN A 38 -10.73 -18.38 0.26
N LEU A 39 -10.14 -19.56 0.43
CA LEU A 39 -8.70 -19.77 0.28
C LEU A 39 -8.24 -19.84 -1.18
N GLU A 40 -9.14 -20.11 -2.12
CA GLU A 40 -8.81 -20.07 -3.55
C GLU A 40 -8.51 -18.64 -3.99
N THR A 41 -9.30 -17.67 -3.52
CA THR A 41 -9.10 -16.24 -3.80
C THR A 41 -8.01 -15.62 -2.92
N ALA A 42 -7.69 -16.22 -1.78
CA ALA A 42 -6.63 -15.79 -0.87
C ALA A 42 -5.34 -16.63 -1.00
N LYS A 43 -5.11 -17.22 -2.18
CA LYS A 43 -3.99 -18.14 -2.42
C LYS A 43 -2.64 -17.52 -2.06
N GLN A 44 -1.82 -18.29 -1.35
CA GLN A 44 -0.52 -17.86 -0.84
C GLN A 44 0.60 -18.51 -1.65
N TYR A 45 1.63 -17.73 -1.97
CA TYR A 45 2.71 -18.15 -2.88
C TYR A 45 3.98 -18.52 -2.11
N THR A 46 3.86 -19.52 -1.23
CA THR A 46 4.94 -19.96 -0.33
C THR A 46 6.18 -20.39 -1.11
N GLY A 47 7.35 -19.89 -0.71
CA GLY A 47 8.64 -20.33 -1.26
C GLY A 47 8.94 -19.88 -2.70
N ARG A 48 8.14 -18.96 -3.28
CA ARG A 48 8.34 -18.48 -4.66
C ARG A 48 9.39 -17.37 -4.80
N PHE A 49 9.66 -16.63 -3.72
CA PHE A 49 10.52 -15.44 -3.76
C PHE A 49 11.95 -15.73 -3.34
N PRO A 50 12.96 -15.08 -3.95
CA PRO A 50 14.35 -15.15 -3.53
C PRO A 50 14.56 -14.82 -2.05
N ASN A 51 15.55 -15.47 -1.43
CA ASN A 51 15.80 -15.32 0.01
C ASN A 51 16.29 -13.91 0.41
N ASN A 52 16.97 -13.22 -0.49
CA ASN A 52 17.50 -11.86 -0.29
C ASN A 52 16.43 -10.77 -0.34
N ILE A 53 15.17 -11.11 -0.64
CA ILE A 53 14.04 -10.18 -0.62
C ILE A 53 13.07 -10.56 0.51
N ASN A 54 12.54 -9.54 1.17
CA ASN A 54 11.54 -9.66 2.21
C ASN A 54 10.32 -8.80 1.83
N LEU A 55 9.19 -9.46 1.57
CA LEU A 55 7.92 -8.87 1.16
C LEU A 55 6.81 -9.22 2.17
N GLY A 56 7.18 -9.62 3.39
CA GLY A 56 6.25 -10.25 4.32
C GLY A 56 5.71 -11.60 3.81
N GLN A 57 6.44 -12.24 2.89
CA GLN A 57 5.96 -13.41 2.17
C GLN A 57 5.86 -14.65 3.08
N PRO A 58 4.92 -15.57 2.81
CA PRO A 58 4.85 -16.85 3.49
C PRO A 58 6.08 -17.71 3.16
N VAL A 59 6.70 -18.26 4.19
CA VAL A 59 7.82 -19.22 4.09
C VAL A 59 7.41 -20.63 4.48
N TRP A 60 6.29 -20.76 5.18
CA TRP A 60 5.72 -22.04 5.58
C TRP A 60 4.21 -21.91 5.76
N GLN A 61 3.50 -23.01 5.50
CA GLN A 61 2.07 -23.16 5.69
C GLN A 61 1.80 -24.44 6.46
N HIS A 62 0.87 -24.42 7.40
CA HIS A 62 0.55 -25.61 8.20
C HIS A 62 -0.07 -26.69 7.30
N PRO A 63 0.45 -27.94 7.34
CA PRO A 63 0.04 -29.01 6.43
C PRO A 63 -1.46 -29.33 6.52
N ASP A 64 -1.99 -29.39 7.75
CA ASP A 64 -3.41 -29.71 7.97
C ASP A 64 -4.33 -28.48 8.06
N ASN A 65 -3.77 -27.28 8.06
CA ASN A 65 -4.55 -26.05 8.20
C ASN A 65 -3.96 -24.92 7.35
N PRO A 66 -4.35 -24.81 6.07
CA PRO A 66 -3.78 -23.81 5.16
C PRO A 66 -4.04 -22.36 5.58
N ARG A 67 -4.85 -22.10 6.62
CA ARG A 67 -5.09 -20.76 7.19
C ARG A 67 -3.99 -20.28 8.11
N ILE A 68 -3.07 -21.17 8.54
CA ILE A 68 -1.96 -20.85 9.43
C ILE A 68 -0.68 -20.76 8.60
N LEU A 69 -0.05 -19.59 8.63
CA LEU A 69 1.14 -19.28 7.84
C LEU A 69 2.23 -18.71 8.73
N LEU A 70 3.48 -19.09 8.44
CA LEU A 70 4.64 -18.38 8.94
C LEU A 70 5.14 -17.43 7.85
N LEU A 71 5.19 -16.14 8.16
CA LEU A 71 5.66 -15.10 7.24
C LEU A 71 7.03 -14.60 7.69
N LYS A 72 7.86 -14.13 6.74
CA LYS A 72 9.00 -13.28 7.10
C LYS A 72 8.47 -12.01 7.76
N LYS A 73 9.08 -11.59 8.87
CA LYS A 73 8.72 -10.36 9.56
C LYS A 73 9.22 -9.15 8.77
N ILE A 74 8.37 -8.14 8.63
CA ILE A 74 8.74 -6.82 8.12
C ILE A 74 8.79 -5.83 9.27
N ASN A 75 9.90 -5.08 9.34
CA ASN A 75 10.01 -3.95 10.24
C ASN A 75 9.45 -2.71 9.55
N GLY A 76 8.70 -1.90 10.28
CA GLY A 76 8.15 -0.66 9.76
C GLY A 76 6.77 -0.36 10.33
N LYS A 77 6.21 0.76 9.88
CA LYS A 77 4.84 1.17 10.19
C LYS A 77 4.16 1.61 8.90
N PRO A 78 2.82 1.47 8.79
CA PRO A 78 2.10 2.09 7.68
C PRO A 78 2.33 3.60 7.68
N HIS A 79 2.43 4.21 6.50
CA HIS A 79 2.71 5.65 6.35
C HIS A 79 1.46 6.52 6.05
N SER A 80 0.28 5.90 6.09
CA SER A 80 -0.99 6.59 5.97
C SER A 80 -1.79 6.46 7.29
N ILE A 81 -3.03 6.92 7.27
CA ILE A 81 -3.95 6.89 8.41
C ILE A 81 -4.21 5.46 8.89
N LYS A 82 -4.32 5.35 10.21
CA LYS A 82 -4.80 4.13 10.86
C LYS A 82 -6.22 3.82 10.38
N ASP A 83 -6.50 2.55 10.11
CA ASP A 83 -7.79 2.07 9.60
C ASP A 83 -8.22 2.71 8.26
N TRP A 84 -7.26 3.00 7.37
CA TRP A 84 -7.49 3.59 6.04
C TRP A 84 -8.69 3.00 5.29
N SER A 85 -8.85 1.67 5.28
CA SER A 85 -9.98 1.01 4.63
C SER A 85 -11.34 1.42 5.21
N LYS A 86 -11.45 1.61 6.54
CA LYS A 86 -12.67 2.13 7.18
C LYS A 86 -12.89 3.60 6.88
N THR A 87 -11.81 4.37 6.72
CA THR A 87 -11.93 5.75 6.25
C THR A 87 -12.50 5.80 4.85
N MET A 88 -12.01 4.95 3.95
CA MET A 88 -12.54 4.83 2.59
C MET A 88 -13.99 4.36 2.58
N TYR A 89 -14.32 3.33 3.36
CA TYR A 89 -15.68 2.83 3.53
C TYR A 89 -15.87 2.17 4.89
N ASN A 90 -16.73 2.75 5.73
CA ASN A 90 -17.14 2.12 6.97
C ASN A 90 -18.37 1.23 6.72
N PRO A 91 -18.27 -0.10 6.88
CA PRO A 91 -19.39 -1.01 6.63
C PRO A 91 -20.55 -0.85 7.64
N GLU A 92 -20.28 -0.37 8.86
CA GLU A 92 -21.30 -0.17 9.90
C GLU A 92 -22.21 1.01 9.57
N THR A 93 -21.62 2.12 9.13
CA THR A 93 -22.36 3.33 8.75
C THR A 93 -22.72 3.38 7.27
N LYS A 94 -22.17 2.46 6.47
CA LYS A 94 -22.26 2.43 4.99
C LYS A 94 -21.81 3.72 4.32
N ALA A 95 -20.89 4.45 4.95
CA ALA A 95 -20.41 5.74 4.49
C ALA A 95 -18.89 5.86 4.65
N ALA A 96 -18.27 6.72 3.85
CA ALA A 96 -16.88 7.12 4.05
C ALA A 96 -16.76 7.97 5.33
N MET A 97 -15.61 7.87 6.01
CA MET A 97 -15.29 8.72 7.15
C MET A 97 -14.41 9.89 6.71
N ASN A 98 -14.48 11.00 7.44
CA ASN A 98 -13.66 12.17 7.18
C ASN A 98 -12.24 11.98 7.71
N VAL A 99 -11.27 12.48 6.96
CA VAL A 99 -9.92 12.71 7.48
C VAL A 99 -9.96 13.81 8.55
N THR A 100 -9.25 13.61 9.66
CA THR A 100 -9.12 14.61 10.72
C THR A 100 -7.87 15.48 10.53
N LYS A 101 -7.83 16.65 11.19
CA LYS A 101 -6.64 17.51 11.18
C LYS A 101 -5.40 16.78 11.74
N GLU A 102 -5.54 16.05 12.84
CA GLU A 102 -4.47 15.25 13.43
C GLU A 102 -3.92 14.20 12.45
N GLN A 103 -4.80 13.55 11.68
CA GLN A 103 -4.41 12.61 10.63
C GLN A 103 -3.64 13.29 9.50
N ALA A 104 -4.08 14.47 9.06
CA ALA A 104 -3.38 15.26 8.05
C ALA A 104 -1.99 15.73 8.52
N ASP A 105 -1.86 16.16 9.78
CA ASP A 105 -0.58 16.59 10.37
C ASP A 105 0.41 15.42 10.50
N ASN A 106 -0.10 14.24 10.87
CA ASN A 106 0.70 13.02 10.92
C ASN A 106 1.15 12.58 9.52
N TYR A 107 0.24 12.56 8.54
CA TYR A 107 0.57 12.26 7.14
C TYR A 107 1.64 13.23 6.61
N PHE A 108 1.47 14.54 6.82
CA PHE A 108 2.44 15.56 6.42
C PHE A 108 3.85 15.29 6.99
N SER A 109 3.91 15.00 8.29
CA SER A 109 5.17 14.68 8.97
C SER A 109 5.84 13.41 8.43
N GLN A 110 5.05 12.42 8.00
CA GLN A 110 5.53 11.17 7.45
C GLN A 110 6.04 11.35 6.01
N ILE A 111 5.30 12.06 5.17
CA ILE A 111 5.73 12.41 3.80
C ILE A 111 7.01 13.25 3.80
N ALA A 112 7.15 14.20 4.74
CA ALA A 112 8.39 14.96 4.90
C ALA A 112 9.59 14.01 5.11
N LYS A 113 9.48 13.07 6.07
CA LYS A 113 10.55 12.08 6.34
C LYS A 113 10.83 11.17 5.16
N ILE A 114 9.80 10.67 4.47
CA ILE A 114 9.98 9.84 3.27
C ILE A 114 10.70 10.64 2.17
N SER A 115 10.36 11.92 2.00
CA SER A 115 11.02 12.78 1.02
C SER A 115 12.50 13.01 1.32
N GLU A 116 12.92 12.92 2.58
CA GLU A 116 14.31 13.03 3.04
C GLU A 116 15.10 11.72 2.90
N MET A 117 14.43 10.57 2.73
CA MET A 117 15.10 9.28 2.58
C MET A 117 16.09 9.28 1.40
N PRO A 118 17.24 8.58 1.52
CA PRO A 118 18.22 8.50 0.44
C PRO A 118 17.63 7.82 -0.80
N GLN A 119 18.18 8.11 -1.98
CA GLN A 119 17.79 7.47 -3.25
C GLN A 119 17.81 5.94 -3.15
N ALA A 120 18.72 5.36 -2.37
CA ALA A 120 18.83 3.92 -2.16
C ALA A 120 17.53 3.27 -1.65
N ALA A 121 16.74 3.98 -0.82
CA ALA A 121 15.45 3.49 -0.34
C ALA A 121 14.43 3.29 -1.49
N PHE A 122 14.42 4.23 -2.44
CA PHE A 122 13.56 4.18 -3.61
C PHE A 122 14.04 3.15 -4.64
N ASP A 123 15.37 3.04 -4.81
CA ASP A 123 15.99 2.02 -5.66
C ASP A 123 15.66 0.60 -5.17
N ASP A 124 15.68 0.38 -3.85
CA ASP A 124 15.30 -0.89 -3.25
C ASP A 124 13.81 -1.21 -3.46
N LEU A 125 12.92 -0.24 -3.22
CA LEU A 125 11.49 -0.40 -3.49
C LEU A 125 11.22 -0.76 -4.97
N ALA A 126 11.89 -0.07 -5.91
CA ALA A 126 11.76 -0.38 -7.34
C ALA A 126 12.26 -1.79 -7.67
N ASN A 127 13.34 -2.25 -7.03
CA ASN A 127 13.83 -3.63 -7.18
C ASN A 127 12.85 -4.66 -6.62
N GLN A 128 12.22 -4.40 -5.48
CA GLN A 128 11.16 -5.27 -4.93
C GLN A 128 10.02 -5.43 -5.94
N ILE A 129 9.53 -4.32 -6.52
CA ILE A 129 8.49 -4.34 -7.58
C ILE A 129 8.97 -5.12 -8.80
N LYS A 130 10.24 -4.94 -9.21
CA LYS A 130 10.77 -5.65 -10.38
C LYS A 130 10.86 -7.16 -10.16
N VAL A 131 11.17 -7.59 -8.94
CA VAL A 131 11.17 -9.01 -8.60
C VAL A 131 9.75 -9.58 -8.59
N LEU A 132 8.77 -8.85 -8.06
CA LEU A 132 7.35 -9.23 -8.16
C LEU A 132 6.91 -9.38 -9.63
N ASP A 133 7.26 -8.42 -10.48
CA ASP A 133 6.97 -8.44 -11.93
C ASP A 133 7.57 -9.67 -12.64
N GLY A 134 8.78 -10.08 -12.22
CA GLY A 134 9.58 -11.09 -12.92
C GLY A 134 9.36 -12.55 -12.51
N ILE A 135 8.63 -12.85 -11.42
CA ILE A 135 8.46 -14.21 -10.90
C ILE A 135 7.13 -14.81 -11.35
N SER A 136 7.17 -15.97 -12.00
CA SER A 136 5.93 -16.69 -12.35
C SER A 136 5.21 -17.21 -11.11
N LYS A 137 3.89 -17.06 -11.06
CA LYS A 137 3.01 -17.62 -10.02
C LYS A 137 2.92 -19.14 -10.18
N PHE A 138 2.79 -19.59 -11.43
CA PHE A 138 2.75 -20.99 -11.85
C PHE A 138 3.68 -21.21 -13.06
N ASP A 139 4.04 -22.47 -13.30
CA ASP A 139 5.02 -22.82 -14.35
C ASP A 139 4.51 -22.50 -15.77
N ASN A 140 3.19 -22.40 -15.95
CA ASN A 140 2.51 -22.14 -17.23
C ASN A 140 1.60 -20.88 -17.19
N ASP A 141 2.06 -19.81 -16.53
CA ASP A 141 1.29 -18.57 -16.43
C ASP A 141 1.13 -17.84 -17.78
N ASN A 142 -0.11 -17.54 -18.16
CA ASN A 142 -0.42 -16.66 -19.29
C ASN A 142 0.01 -15.20 -19.03
N PHE A 143 -0.06 -14.77 -17.76
CA PHE A 143 0.41 -13.47 -17.30
C PHE A 143 1.44 -13.69 -16.21
N LYS A 144 2.71 -13.41 -16.48
CA LYS A 144 3.79 -13.61 -15.52
C LYS A 144 3.74 -12.55 -14.41
N GLY A 145 4.16 -12.89 -13.20
CA GLY A 145 4.40 -11.91 -12.17
C GLY A 145 3.24 -11.66 -11.21
N PHE A 146 3.54 -10.77 -10.28
CA PHE A 146 2.69 -10.23 -9.24
C PHE A 146 2.60 -8.71 -9.39
N LYS A 147 1.51 -8.15 -8.88
CA LYS A 147 1.29 -6.71 -8.74
C LYS A 147 1.08 -6.40 -7.27
N ILE A 148 1.61 -5.28 -6.80
CA ILE A 148 1.34 -4.81 -5.44
C ILE A 148 -0.11 -4.33 -5.36
N ASP A 149 -0.74 -4.47 -4.20
CA ASP A 149 -2.03 -3.79 -3.97
C ASP A 149 -1.81 -2.30 -3.70
N SER A 150 -1.69 -1.53 -4.79
CA SER A 150 -1.32 -0.12 -4.82
C SER A 150 -2.44 0.84 -4.40
N ILE A 151 -3.65 0.35 -4.18
CA ILE A 151 -4.80 1.19 -3.83
C ILE A 151 -4.77 1.54 -2.34
N ASN A 152 -4.44 0.58 -1.48
CA ASN A 152 -4.29 0.81 -0.05
C ASN A 152 -2.82 1.17 0.27
N PRO A 153 -2.51 2.43 0.63
CA PRO A 153 -1.15 2.87 0.93
C PRO A 153 -0.53 2.13 2.11
N ASN A 154 -1.33 1.59 3.03
CA ASN A 154 -0.85 0.85 4.19
C ASN A 154 -0.30 -0.56 3.83
N ASN A 155 -0.36 -0.96 2.56
CA ASN A 155 0.36 -2.13 2.04
C ASN A 155 1.85 -1.84 1.76
N LEU A 156 2.27 -0.59 1.95
CA LEU A 156 3.67 -0.18 2.06
C LEU A 156 4.00 0.12 3.53
N MET A 157 4.99 -0.58 4.06
CA MET A 157 5.51 -0.37 5.40
C MET A 157 6.79 0.46 5.33
N VAL A 158 6.90 1.47 6.17
CA VAL A 158 8.06 2.37 6.20
C VAL A 158 8.84 2.17 7.50
N ASP A 159 10.09 1.77 7.38
CA ASP A 159 11.05 1.77 8.48
C ASP A 159 11.84 3.09 8.46
N TYR A 160 11.29 4.08 9.15
CA TYR A 160 11.91 5.40 9.29
C TYR A 160 13.28 5.39 9.97
N LYS A 161 13.61 4.34 10.75
CA LYS A 161 14.90 4.26 11.44
C LYS A 161 16.01 3.86 10.47
N ASN A 162 15.71 2.91 9.59
CA ASN A 162 16.68 2.35 8.65
C ASN A 162 16.56 2.95 7.24
N ASN A 163 15.56 3.81 7.00
CA ASN A 163 15.22 4.36 5.69
C ASN A 163 14.89 3.27 4.66
N GLU A 164 14.03 2.34 5.05
CA GLU A 164 13.59 1.23 4.19
C GLU A 164 12.08 1.32 3.95
N MET A 165 11.65 0.84 2.78
CA MET A 165 10.24 0.72 2.41
C MET A 165 9.99 -0.71 1.97
N HIS A 166 8.93 -1.33 2.49
CA HIS A 166 8.67 -2.75 2.34
C HIS A 166 7.25 -2.98 1.86
N ILE A 167 7.10 -3.70 0.74
CA ILE A 167 5.79 -4.14 0.26
C ILE A 167 5.33 -5.31 1.12
N ILE A 168 4.09 -5.28 1.59
CA ILE A 168 3.51 -6.35 2.43
C ILE A 168 2.24 -6.98 1.87
N ASP A 169 1.72 -6.47 0.75
CA ASP A 169 0.58 -7.08 0.07
C ASP A 169 0.71 -6.98 -1.46
N TYR A 170 0.42 -8.10 -2.11
CA TYR A 170 0.56 -8.28 -3.55
C TYR A 170 -0.33 -9.43 -4.01
N PHE A 171 -0.79 -9.34 -5.25
CA PHE A 171 -1.65 -10.31 -5.89
C PHE A 171 -1.09 -10.74 -7.24
N GLY A 172 -1.59 -11.87 -7.74
CA GLY A 172 -1.16 -12.38 -9.02
C GLY A 172 -1.66 -11.55 -10.19
N LYS A 173 -0.83 -11.29 -11.20
CA LYS A 173 -1.33 -10.61 -12.43
C LYS A 173 -2.30 -11.52 -13.18
N GLU A 174 -3.41 -10.97 -13.66
CA GLU A 174 -4.46 -11.75 -14.35
C GLU A 174 -4.72 -11.23 -15.77
N ASN A 175 -4.29 -10.00 -16.06
CA ASN A 175 -4.46 -9.34 -17.34
C ASN A 175 -3.32 -8.34 -17.58
N GLU A 176 -3.32 -7.69 -18.75
CA GLU A 176 -2.35 -6.67 -19.14
C GLU A 176 -2.49 -5.35 -18.37
N HIS A 177 -3.66 -5.04 -17.82
CA HIS A 177 -3.84 -3.85 -16.98
C HIS A 177 -3.13 -3.98 -15.64
N HIS A 178 -2.81 -5.20 -15.19
CA HIS A 178 -1.98 -5.44 -14.01
C HIS A 178 -0.48 -5.23 -14.26
N ASN A 179 -0.10 -4.53 -15.34
CA ASN A 179 1.28 -4.14 -15.59
C ASN A 179 1.84 -3.28 -14.44
N THR A 180 3.13 -3.47 -14.15
CA THR A 180 3.83 -2.70 -13.13
C THR A 180 4.26 -1.35 -13.66
N ASN A 181 4.10 -0.30 -12.86
CA ASN A 181 4.31 1.07 -13.28
C ASN A 181 4.78 1.94 -12.10
N THR A 182 5.73 2.84 -12.36
CA THR A 182 6.34 3.68 -11.33
C THR A 182 5.35 4.67 -10.71
N TYR A 183 4.47 5.29 -11.50
CA TYR A 183 3.45 6.18 -10.95
C TYR A 183 2.47 5.43 -10.07
N LEU A 184 2.00 4.27 -10.54
CA LEU A 184 1.01 3.48 -9.81
C LEU A 184 1.60 2.79 -8.57
N ASP A 185 2.73 2.11 -8.72
CA ASP A 185 3.25 1.17 -7.72
C ASP A 185 4.27 1.81 -6.76
N MET A 186 4.64 3.08 -6.98
CA MET A 186 5.51 3.82 -6.07
C MET A 186 4.89 5.18 -5.70
N VAL A 187 4.70 6.06 -6.68
CA VAL A 187 4.29 7.45 -6.42
C VAL A 187 2.90 7.51 -5.79
N ALA A 188 1.92 6.83 -6.39
CA ALA A 188 0.53 6.82 -5.93
C ALA A 188 0.41 6.20 -4.52
N VAL A 189 1.11 5.10 -4.27
CA VAL A 189 1.13 4.41 -2.96
C VAL A 189 1.75 5.30 -1.87
N ILE A 190 2.93 5.87 -2.13
CA ILE A 190 3.60 6.74 -1.16
C ILE A 190 2.75 8.00 -0.90
N SER A 191 2.16 8.58 -1.94
CA SER A 191 1.36 9.80 -1.82
C SER A 191 0.00 9.60 -1.14
N ASP A 192 -0.49 8.37 -0.97
CA ASP A 192 -1.89 8.13 -0.58
C ASP A 192 -2.85 8.96 -1.44
N PHE A 193 -2.72 8.81 -2.75
CA PHE A 193 -3.46 9.60 -3.73
C PHE A 193 -4.99 9.65 -3.49
N PRO A 194 -5.67 8.60 -2.97
CA PRO A 194 -7.12 8.65 -2.78
C PRO A 194 -7.56 9.69 -1.74
N LEU A 195 -6.72 9.95 -0.74
CA LEU A 195 -7.00 10.88 0.37
C LEU A 195 -6.16 12.17 0.32
N LEU A 196 -5.21 12.28 -0.62
CA LEU A 196 -4.26 13.38 -0.73
C LEU A 196 -4.89 14.79 -0.63
N GLN A 197 -5.98 15.03 -1.35
CA GLN A 197 -6.64 16.34 -1.33
C GLN A 197 -7.26 16.67 0.04
N GLU A 198 -7.78 15.66 0.76
CA GLU A 198 -8.34 15.87 2.09
C GLU A 198 -7.25 16.22 3.09
N TYR A 199 -6.10 15.54 3.03
CA TYR A 199 -4.92 15.92 3.83
C TYR A 199 -4.53 17.37 3.54
N LYS A 200 -4.35 17.70 2.26
CA LYS A 200 -3.88 19.02 1.83
C LYS A 200 -4.82 20.13 2.30
N ILE A 201 -6.13 20.00 2.15
CA ILE A 201 -7.11 21.04 2.54
C ILE A 201 -7.09 21.31 4.05
N LEU A 202 -6.77 20.29 4.86
CA LEU A 202 -6.68 20.43 6.31
C LEU A 202 -5.33 21.05 6.77
N LEU A 203 -4.33 21.16 5.89
CA LEU A 203 -3.06 21.81 6.19
C LEU A 203 -3.13 23.33 6.02
N LYS A 204 -2.26 24.06 6.72
CA LYS A 204 -2.09 25.51 6.52
C LYS A 204 -1.48 25.81 5.14
N PRO A 205 -1.68 27.00 4.55
CA PRO A 205 -1.16 27.32 3.21
C PRO A 205 0.35 27.07 3.03
N GLU A 206 1.16 27.35 4.07
CA GLU A 206 2.61 27.11 4.01
C GLU A 206 2.92 25.60 3.99
N GLU A 207 2.22 24.82 4.81
CA GLU A 207 2.33 23.36 4.88
C GLU A 207 1.87 22.72 3.57
N GLN A 208 0.80 23.22 2.94
CA GLN A 208 0.35 22.77 1.62
C GLN A 208 1.45 22.98 0.56
N THR A 209 2.12 24.12 0.60
CA THR A 209 3.22 24.43 -0.32
C THR A 209 4.41 23.49 -0.09
N GLN A 210 4.73 23.18 1.17
CA GLN A 210 5.79 22.22 1.51
C GLN A 210 5.43 20.79 1.12
N LEU A 211 4.18 20.36 1.34
CA LEU A 211 3.69 19.04 0.94
C LEU A 211 3.90 18.81 -0.56
N VAL A 212 3.55 19.78 -1.40
CA VAL A 212 3.78 19.70 -2.85
C VAL A 212 5.27 19.54 -3.19
N LYS A 213 6.17 20.23 -2.48
CA LYS A 213 7.63 20.07 -2.67
C LYS A 213 8.11 18.68 -2.27
N PHE A 214 7.62 18.14 -1.15
CA PHE A 214 7.95 16.78 -0.71
C PHE A 214 7.47 15.74 -1.72
N LEU A 215 6.24 15.85 -2.22
CA LEU A 215 5.69 14.95 -3.23
C LEU A 215 6.45 15.01 -4.56
N LYS A 216 6.88 16.19 -5.00
CA LYS A 216 7.75 16.33 -6.19
C LYS A 216 9.12 15.67 -5.99
N THR A 217 9.72 15.83 -4.82
CA THR A 217 10.98 15.16 -4.48
C THR A 217 10.84 13.64 -4.49
N ILE A 218 9.75 13.13 -3.91
CA ILE A 218 9.40 11.70 -3.92
C ILE A 218 9.20 11.22 -5.37
N ASN A 219 8.44 11.96 -6.17
CA ASN A 219 8.21 11.65 -7.58
C ASN A 219 9.53 11.52 -8.36
N GLU A 220 10.44 12.50 -8.24
CA GLU A 220 11.75 12.45 -8.91
C GLU A 220 12.57 11.22 -8.50
N LYS A 221 12.61 10.90 -7.20
CA LYS A 221 13.32 9.72 -6.68
C LYS A 221 12.69 8.41 -7.16
N CYS A 222 11.37 8.32 -7.15
CA CYS A 222 10.62 7.18 -7.69
C CYS A 222 10.88 6.99 -9.18
N LEU A 223 10.80 8.05 -9.99
CA LEU A 223 11.06 7.97 -11.44
C LEU A 223 12.49 7.52 -11.73
N LYS A 224 13.47 8.09 -11.03
CA LYS A 224 14.88 7.67 -11.16
C LYS A 224 15.08 6.19 -10.82
N ALA A 225 14.49 5.74 -9.72
CA ALA A 225 14.56 4.35 -9.28
C ALA A 225 13.83 3.40 -10.26
N GLY A 226 12.62 3.76 -10.68
CA GLY A 226 11.81 3.00 -11.62
C GLY A 226 12.49 2.83 -12.97
N THR A 227 13.02 3.92 -13.56
CA THR A 227 13.82 3.85 -14.80
C THR A 227 15.04 2.94 -14.62
N LYS A 228 15.78 3.09 -13.51
CA LYS A 228 16.95 2.25 -13.21
C LYS A 228 16.60 0.75 -13.10
N ALA A 229 15.44 0.41 -12.52
CA ALA A 229 14.95 -0.96 -12.40
C ALA A 229 14.25 -1.49 -13.67
N GLY A 230 14.05 -0.65 -14.70
CA GLY A 230 13.33 -1.01 -15.92
C GLY A 230 11.82 -1.12 -15.73
N LEU A 231 11.24 -0.35 -14.81
CA LEU A 231 9.80 -0.18 -14.65
C LEU A 231 9.28 0.88 -15.62
N SER A 232 8.06 0.70 -16.14
CA SER A 232 7.40 1.73 -16.94
C SER A 232 7.19 3.00 -16.10
N THR A 233 7.43 4.16 -16.71
CA THR A 233 7.09 5.48 -16.16
C THR A 233 5.98 6.14 -16.99
N ASP A 234 5.25 5.37 -17.79
CA ASP A 234 4.14 5.90 -18.58
C ASP A 234 2.93 6.18 -17.68
N LYS A 235 2.50 7.44 -17.60
CA LYS A 235 1.34 7.84 -16.81
C LYS A 235 0.03 7.25 -17.33
N ASN A 236 -0.04 6.89 -18.61
CA ASN A 236 -1.25 6.29 -19.18
C ASN A 236 -1.50 4.89 -18.62
N VAL A 237 -0.44 4.11 -18.37
CA VAL A 237 -0.57 2.80 -17.70
C VAL A 237 -1.15 2.95 -16.28
N PHE A 238 -0.76 4.02 -15.57
CA PHE A 238 -1.36 4.35 -14.28
C PHE A 238 -2.85 4.70 -14.42
N MET A 239 -3.20 5.60 -15.34
CA MET A 239 -4.59 6.02 -15.54
C MET A 239 -5.49 4.88 -16.03
N ASP A 240 -5.01 4.02 -16.93
CA ASP A 240 -5.77 2.89 -17.46
C ASP A 240 -6.11 1.88 -16.36
N TYR A 241 -5.15 1.56 -15.49
CA TYR A 241 -5.40 0.70 -14.32
C TYR A 241 -6.43 1.33 -13.38
N ILE A 242 -6.30 2.62 -13.09
CA ILE A 242 -7.24 3.33 -12.22
C ILE A 242 -8.65 3.36 -12.83
N ASN A 243 -8.77 3.56 -14.14
CA ASN A 243 -10.05 3.54 -14.84
C ASN A 243 -10.72 2.16 -14.81
N GLU A 244 -9.94 1.08 -14.86
CA GLU A 244 -10.45 -0.28 -14.69
C GLU A 244 -10.93 -0.49 -13.24
N VAL A 245 -10.07 -0.22 -12.26
CA VAL A 245 -10.37 -0.35 -10.82
C VAL A 245 -11.61 0.47 -10.45
N HIS A 246 -11.71 1.69 -10.96
CA HIS A 246 -12.84 2.59 -10.69
C HIS A 246 -14.19 1.96 -11.05
N ARG A 247 -14.27 1.12 -12.08
CA ARG A 247 -15.53 0.43 -12.46
C ARG A 247 -16.01 -0.56 -11.39
N TYR A 248 -15.11 -1.07 -10.57
CA TYR A 248 -15.41 -2.07 -9.54
C TYR A 248 -15.66 -1.44 -8.16
N PHE A 249 -15.14 -0.25 -7.90
CA PHE A 249 -15.36 0.47 -6.65
C PHE A 249 -16.42 1.55 -6.83
N LYS A 250 -17.56 1.40 -6.15
CA LYS A 250 -18.61 2.43 -6.15
C LYS A 250 -18.02 3.76 -5.68
N PRO A 251 -18.40 4.89 -6.31
CA PRO A 251 -18.02 6.21 -5.80
C PRO A 251 -18.49 6.35 -4.36
N LEU A 252 -17.57 6.73 -3.49
CA LEU A 252 -17.88 7.04 -2.10
C LEU A 252 -17.58 8.51 -1.86
N SER A 253 -18.53 9.16 -1.20
CA SER A 253 -18.45 10.56 -0.84
C SER A 253 -18.34 10.70 0.68
N ALA A 254 -17.50 11.62 1.14
CA ALA A 254 -17.37 11.97 2.56
C ALA A 254 -17.80 13.43 2.76
N LYS A 255 -18.61 13.76 3.77
CA LYS A 255 -19.09 15.14 3.97
C LYS A 255 -17.93 16.05 4.41
N LYS A 256 -17.75 17.19 3.76
CA LYS A 256 -16.69 18.13 4.15
C LYS A 256 -16.91 18.66 5.57
N PRO A 257 -15.85 18.80 6.40
CA PRO A 257 -15.96 19.29 7.77
C PRO A 257 -16.63 20.65 7.93
N ASP A 258 -16.53 21.50 6.91
CA ASP A 258 -17.10 22.85 6.87
C ASP A 258 -18.56 22.91 6.37
N GLY A 259 -19.16 21.76 6.02
CA GLY A 259 -20.51 21.68 5.47
C GLY A 259 -20.66 22.17 4.02
N SER A 260 -19.57 22.50 3.33
CA SER A 260 -19.59 23.07 1.97
C SER A 260 -19.90 22.04 0.85
N GLY A 261 -20.15 20.78 1.19
CA GLY A 261 -20.47 19.70 0.25
C GLY A 261 -19.80 18.38 0.63
N GLU A 262 -19.42 17.60 -0.37
CA GLU A 262 -18.79 16.28 -0.18
C GLU A 262 -17.42 16.21 -0.88
N TYR A 263 -16.49 15.44 -0.30
CA TYR A 263 -15.30 14.93 -0.95
C TYR A 263 -15.70 13.72 -1.76
N GLU A 264 -15.76 13.90 -3.07
CA GLU A 264 -15.91 12.79 -3.98
C GLU A 264 -14.58 12.01 -4.08
N ARG A 265 -14.58 10.72 -3.76
CA ARG A 265 -13.40 9.84 -3.84
C ARG A 265 -13.44 8.94 -5.07
N PHE A 266 -13.70 9.51 -6.24
CA PHE A 266 -13.54 8.81 -7.51
C PHE A 266 -12.03 8.64 -7.79
N TYR A 267 -11.57 7.40 -7.92
CA TYR A 267 -10.14 7.09 -8.05
C TYR A 267 -9.49 7.74 -9.28
N ASP A 268 -10.20 7.83 -10.40
CA ASP A 268 -9.75 8.50 -11.63
C ASP A 268 -9.50 9.99 -11.40
N LYS A 269 -10.43 10.69 -10.75
CA LYS A 269 -10.29 12.10 -10.36
C LYS A 269 -9.14 12.29 -9.39
N LYS A 270 -8.98 11.39 -8.41
CA LYS A 270 -7.85 11.44 -7.44
C LYS A 270 -6.50 11.17 -8.10
N ALA A 271 -6.46 10.27 -9.08
CA ALA A 271 -5.25 10.01 -9.86
C ALA A 271 -4.87 11.25 -10.69
N GLN A 272 -5.86 11.90 -11.33
CA GLN A 272 -5.63 13.15 -12.04
C GLN A 272 -5.18 14.29 -11.11
N ASP A 273 -5.83 14.45 -9.96
CA ASP A 273 -5.44 15.43 -8.93
C ASP A 273 -3.96 15.27 -8.50
N LEU A 274 -3.48 14.02 -8.39
CA LEU A 274 -2.07 13.73 -8.10
C LEU A 274 -1.16 14.18 -9.26
N LEU A 275 -1.49 13.83 -10.50
CA LEU A 275 -0.71 14.24 -11.68
C LEU A 275 -0.62 15.77 -11.78
N ASP A 276 -1.73 16.47 -11.55
CA ASP A 276 -1.80 17.93 -11.56
C ASP A 276 -0.92 18.56 -10.47
N ILE A 277 -0.92 18.00 -9.25
CA ILE A 277 -0.04 18.41 -8.15
C ILE A 277 1.44 18.29 -8.54
N LEU A 278 1.79 17.19 -9.22
CA LEU A 278 3.15 16.92 -9.67
C LEU A 278 3.52 17.77 -10.90
N GLY A 279 2.55 18.31 -11.63
CA GLY A 279 2.73 19.12 -12.83
C GLY A 279 2.99 18.27 -14.08
N ILE A 280 2.31 17.13 -14.20
CA ILE A 280 2.51 16.11 -15.24
C ILE A 280 1.30 15.98 -16.17
#